data_AF-A0A562S607-F1
#
_entry.id   AF-A0A562S607-F1
#
_cell.length_a   1.000
_cell.length_b   1.000
_cell.length_c   1.000
_cell.angle_alpha   90.00
_cell.angle_beta   90.00
_cell.angle_gamma   90.00
#
_symmetry.space_group_name_H-M   'P 1'
#
loop_
_entity.id
_entity.type
_entity.pdbx_description
1 polymer ?
#
loop_
_entity_poly.entity_id
_entity_poly.type
_entity_poly.pdbx_seq_one_letter_code
_entity_poly.pdbx_strand_id
1 'polypeptide(L)'
;MIDRLIMLGQQLRSKQPKQCSRCGLSYEDSKMNCPHCSGLSERELEELIQRKKAMIRGNVLHMLFVFAALAVFFILFFWLLG
;
A
#
# COMPACT_ATOMS: atom_id res chain seq x y z
N MET A 1 -9.95 6.60 29.07
CA MET A 1 -9.02 6.56 27.91
C MET A 1 -9.61 5.90 26.67
N ILE A 2 -10.71 5.14 26.78
CA ILE A 2 -11.36 4.45 25.65
C ILE A 2 -12.11 5.42 24.72
N ASP A 3 -12.73 6.47 25.26
CA ASP A 3 -13.44 7.51 24.48
C ASP A 3 -12.63 8.17 23.37
N ARG A 4 -11.33 8.42 23.59
CA ARG A 4 -10.48 9.05 22.56
C ARG A 4 -10.21 8.11 21.37
N LEU A 5 -10.17 6.79 21.61
CA LEU A 5 -10.00 5.80 20.54
C LEU A 5 -11.27 5.67 19.69
N ILE A 6 -12.45 5.76 20.32
CA ILE A 6 -13.74 5.71 19.61
C ILE A 6 -13.94 6.98 18.76
N MET A 7 -13.59 8.16 19.29
CA MET A 7 -13.65 9.42 18.52
C MET A 7 -12.70 9.45 17.32
N LEU A 8 -11.47 8.93 17.47
CA LEU A 8 -10.51 8.81 16.36
C LEU A 8 -11.04 7.85 15.27
N GLY A 9 -11.64 6.73 15.66
CA GLY A 9 -12.27 5.79 14.72
C GLY A 9 -13.41 6.41 13.91
N GLN A 10 -14.23 7.26 14.53
CA GLN A 10 -15.34 7.95 13.84
C GLN A 10 -14.87 9.07 12.90
N GLN A 11 -13.83 9.83 13.28
CA GLN A 11 -13.20 10.83 12.42
C GLN A 11 -12.59 10.22 11.16
N LEU A 12 -11.97 9.03 11.27
CA LEU A 12 -11.44 8.27 10.14
C LEU A 12 -12.54 7.69 9.24
N ARG A 13 -13.70 7.33 9.80
CA ARG A 13 -14.83 6.76 9.05
C ARG A 13 -15.63 7.81 8.25
N SER A 14 -15.63 9.06 8.72
CA SER A 14 -16.28 10.19 8.04
C SER A 14 -15.45 10.75 6.88
N LYS A 15 -14.10 10.65 6.94
CA LYS A 15 -13.20 10.98 5.84
C LYS A 15 -12.84 9.71 5.05
N GLN A 16 -13.83 9.07 4.43
CA GLN A 16 -13.50 8.02 3.46
C GLN A 16 -12.67 8.66 2.34
N PRO A 17 -11.41 8.25 2.15
CA PRO A 17 -10.57 8.90 1.17
C PRO A 17 -11.05 8.48 -0.23
N LYS A 18 -11.38 9.45 -1.08
CA LYS A 18 -11.73 9.18 -2.48
C LYS A 18 -10.52 8.59 -3.17
N GLN A 19 -10.72 7.47 -3.86
CA GLN A 19 -9.68 6.92 -4.72
C GLN A 19 -9.72 7.62 -6.08
N CYS A 20 -8.58 8.12 -6.54
CA CYS A 20 -8.51 8.76 -7.84
C CYS A 20 -8.46 7.71 -8.96
N SER A 21 -9.34 7.84 -9.97
CA SER A 21 -9.33 6.97 -11.14
C SER A 21 -8.09 7.12 -12.03
N ARG A 22 -7.39 8.28 -12.00
CA ARG A 22 -6.19 8.54 -12.81
C ARG A 22 -4.92 7.96 -12.20
N CYS A 23 -4.62 8.32 -10.95
CA CYS A 23 -3.37 7.90 -10.29
C CYS A 23 -3.53 6.70 -9.34
N GLY A 24 -4.77 6.33 -8.99
CA GLY A 24 -5.05 5.26 -8.04
C GLY A 24 -4.70 5.58 -6.59
N LEU A 25 -4.28 6.83 -6.27
CA LEU A 25 -4.04 7.27 -4.90
C LEU A 25 -5.35 7.68 -4.22
N SER A 26 -5.42 7.36 -2.94
CA SER A 26 -6.45 7.82 -2.01
C SER A 26 -6.15 9.25 -1.60
N TYR A 27 -7.12 10.16 -1.73
CA TYR A 27 -7.02 11.56 -1.32
C TYR A 27 -8.25 11.97 -0.52
N GLU A 28 -8.13 13.06 0.24
CA GLU A 28 -9.22 13.56 1.07
C GLU A 28 -10.44 13.94 0.23
N ASP A 29 -11.62 13.47 0.66
CA ASP A 29 -12.91 13.73 0.01
C ASP A 29 -13.21 15.23 -0.15
N SER A 30 -12.70 16.05 0.78
CA SER A 30 -12.85 17.51 0.81
C SER A 30 -12.24 18.23 -0.40
N LYS A 31 -11.41 17.57 -1.22
CA LYS A 31 -10.89 18.14 -2.47
C LYS A 31 -11.68 17.62 -3.66
N MET A 32 -12.23 18.53 -4.47
CA MET A 32 -12.97 18.19 -5.71
C MET A 32 -12.07 17.54 -6.77
N ASN A 33 -10.77 17.83 -6.74
CA ASN A 33 -9.78 17.31 -7.68
C ASN A 33 -8.62 16.63 -6.92
N CYS A 34 -8.09 15.57 -7.53
CA CYS A 34 -6.91 14.83 -7.06
C CYS A 34 -5.69 15.76 -6.94
N PRO A 35 -5.22 16.10 -5.73
CA PRO A 35 -4.09 17.02 -5.56
C PRO A 35 -2.76 16.44 -6.07
N HIS A 36 -2.70 15.13 -6.30
CA HIS A 36 -1.52 14.43 -6.80
C HIS A 36 -1.40 14.43 -8.32
N CYS A 37 -2.51 14.63 -9.04
CA CYS A 37 -2.57 14.33 -10.46
C CYS A 37 -3.42 15.32 -11.28
N SER A 38 -4.13 16.25 -10.65
CA SER A 38 -4.94 17.26 -11.35
C SER A 38 -4.11 18.24 -12.19
N GLY A 39 -2.82 18.41 -11.86
CA GLY A 39 -1.89 19.30 -12.57
C GLY A 39 -0.86 18.58 -13.43
N LEU A 40 -0.91 17.24 -13.52
CA LEU A 40 0.07 16.46 -14.27
C LEU A 40 -0.46 16.11 -15.66
N SER A 41 0.42 16.26 -16.65
CA SER A 41 0.22 15.71 -17.98
C SER A 41 0.20 14.18 -17.92
N GLU A 42 -0.40 13.54 -18.94
CA GLU A 42 -0.48 12.07 -19.05
C GLU A 42 0.90 11.40 -18.90
N ARG A 43 1.96 12.03 -19.44
CA ARG A 43 3.33 11.52 -19.40
C ARG A 43 3.93 11.55 -17.99
N GLU A 44 3.75 12.65 -17.27
CA GLU A 44 4.23 12.76 -15.89
C GLU A 44 3.46 11.82 -14.94
N LEU A 45 2.19 11.56 -15.24
CA LEU A 45 1.37 10.61 -14.49
C LEU A 45 1.90 9.17 -14.66
N GLU A 46 2.27 8.77 -15.88
CA GLU A 46 2.87 7.46 -16.14
C GLU A 46 4.20 7.28 -15.42
N GLU A 47 5.05 8.31 -15.38
CA GLU A 47 6.31 8.26 -14.64
C GLU A 47 6.12 8.06 -13.13
N LEU A 48 5.12 8.73 -12.53
CA LEU A 48 4.79 8.52 -11.12
C LEU A 48 4.28 7.09 -10.84
N ILE A 49 3.44 6.56 -11.72
CA ILE A 49 2.93 5.19 -11.60
C ILE A 49 4.07 4.17 -11.76
N GLN A 50 4.98 4.40 -12.72
CA GLN A 50 6.18 3.58 -12.94
C GLN A 50 7.08 3.56 -11.70
N ARG A 51 7.40 4.73 -11.11
CA ARG A 51 8.20 4.82 -9.88
C ARG A 51 7.54 4.08 -8.70
N LYS A 52 6.22 4.19 -8.57
CA LYS A 52 5.46 3.46 -7.54
C LYS A 52 5.53 1.94 -7.76
N LYS A 53 5.35 1.47 -8.99
CA LYS A 53 5.47 0.04 -9.33
C LYS A 53 6.89 -0.48 -9.06
N ALA A 54 7.93 0.32 -9.34
CA ALA A 54 9.31 -0.06 -9.05
C ALA A 54 9.55 -0.25 -7.55
N MET A 55 9.05 0.66 -6.69
CA MET A 55 9.15 0.50 -5.24
C MET A 55 8.40 -0.73 -4.73
N ILE A 56 7.18 -0.99 -5.21
CA ILE A 56 6.41 -2.17 -4.78
C ILE A 56 7.09 -3.47 -5.24
N ARG A 57 7.65 -3.50 -6.46
CA ARG A 57 8.31 -4.69 -7.02
C ARG A 57 9.54 -5.10 -6.21
N GLY A 58 10.29 -4.14 -5.66
CA GLY A 58 11.42 -4.42 -4.76
C GLY A 58 11.00 -5.16 -3.48
N ASN A 59 9.87 -4.77 -2.89
CA ASN A 59 9.36 -5.39 -1.66
C ASN A 59 8.85 -6.83 -1.88
N VAL A 60 8.28 -7.12 -3.06
CA VAL A 60 7.77 -8.47 -3.39
C VAL A 60 8.91 -9.48 -3.52
N LEU A 61 10.04 -9.09 -4.10
CA LEU A 61 11.19 -9.97 -4.27
C LEU A 61 11.78 -10.37 -2.92
N HIS A 62 11.91 -9.41 -1.99
CA HIS A 62 12.42 -9.67 -0.64
C HIS A 62 11.46 -10.58 0.15
N MET A 63 10.14 -10.34 0.05
CA MET A 63 9.12 -11.21 0.63
C MET A 63 9.21 -12.66 0.10
N LEU A 64 9.33 -12.85 -1.22
CA LEU A 64 9.47 -14.18 -1.83
C LEU A 64 10.73 -14.90 -1.34
N PHE A 65 11.84 -14.18 -1.21
CA PHE A 65 13.09 -14.76 -0.74
C PHE A 65 13.00 -15.21 0.73
N VAL A 66 12.41 -14.39 1.58
CA VAL A 66 12.17 -14.73 3.01
C VAL A 66 11.22 -15.92 3.12
N PHE A 67 10.16 -15.96 2.31
CA PHE A 67 9.20 -17.06 2.32
C PHE A 67 9.82 -18.38 1.85
N ALA A 68 10.65 -18.34 0.80
CA ALA A 68 11.39 -19.51 0.31
C ALA A 68 12.39 -20.03 1.36
N ALA A 69 13.13 -19.13 2.01
CA ALA A 69 14.06 -19.50 3.08
C ALA A 69 13.35 -20.15 4.27
N LEU A 70 12.20 -19.60 4.70
CA LEU A 70 11.36 -20.20 5.75
C LEU A 70 10.84 -21.58 5.36
N ALA A 71 10.34 -21.74 4.13
CA ALA A 71 9.83 -23.02 3.66
C ALA A 71 10.91 -24.12 3.71
N VAL A 72 12.12 -23.83 3.24
CA VAL A 72 13.25 -24.77 3.30
C VAL A 72 13.63 -25.09 4.74
N PHE A 73 13.65 -24.08 5.63
CA PHE A 73 13.94 -24.28 7.05
C PHE A 73 12.92 -25.23 7.71
N PHE A 74 11.62 -25.02 7.47
CA PHE A 74 10.58 -25.89 8.03
C PHE A 74 10.64 -27.31 7.48
N ILE A 75 10.92 -27.49 6.19
CA ILE A 75 11.08 -28.82 5.58
C ILE A 75 12.24 -29.56 6.24
N LEU A 76 13.41 -28.91 6.37
CA LEU A 76 14.57 -29.51 7.03
C LEU A 76 14.30 -29.82 8.50
N PHE A 77 13.65 -28.90 9.21
CA PHE A 77 13.32 -29.08 10.62
C PHE A 77 12.40 -30.28 10.84
N PHE A 78 11.32 -30.41 10.06
CA PHE A 78 10.43 -31.58 10.14
C PHE A 78 11.12 -32.88 9.76
N TRP A 79 12.03 -32.85 8.78
CA TRP A 79 12.78 -34.02 8.34
C TRP A 79 13.83 -34.49 9.36
N LEU A 80 14.32 -33.57 10.21
CA LEU A 80 15.34 -33.87 11.23
C LEU A 80 14.74 -34.22 12.59
N LEU A 81 13.50 -33.77 12.85
CA LEU A 81 12.77 -34.05 14.09
C LEU A 81 11.82 -35.27 14.00
N GLY A 82 11.47 -35.69 12.78
CA GLY A 82 10.68 -36.89 12.51
C GLY A 82 11.55 -38.10 12.27
#